data_AF-A0AA35SEE2-F1
#
_entry.id   AF-A0AA35SEE2-F1
#
_cell.length_a   1.000
_cell.length_b   1.000
_cell.length_c   1.000
_cell.angle_alpha   90.00
_cell.angle_beta   90.00
_cell.angle_gamma   90.00
#
_symmetry.space_group_name_H-M   'P 1'
#
loop_
_entity.id
_entity.type
_entity.pdbx_description
1 polymer ?
#
loop_
_entity_poly.entity_id
_entity_poly.type
_entity_poly.pdbx_seq_one_letter_code
_entity_poly.pdbx_strand_id
1 'polypeptide(L)' 'MGLTLSDAVRLLLTRVAREKALPFAPLIPNTVTIEAMKEARKGDMSRFDSVDALMDELRAQD' A
#
# COMPACT_ATOMS: atom_id res chain seq x y z
N MET A 1 -11.69 7.88 29.66
CA MET A 1 -12.11 7.44 28.31
C MET A 1 -12.76 6.05 28.45
N GLY A 2 -14.07 6.00 28.68
CA GLY A 2 -14.80 4.81 29.18
C GLY A 2 -15.36 3.89 28.10
N LEU A 3 -14.55 3.50 27.11
CA LEU A 3 -14.96 2.50 26.13
C LEU A 3 -14.44 1.13 26.56
N THR A 4 -15.30 0.10 26.49
CA THR A 4 -14.83 -1.28 26.62
C THR A 4 -14.10 -1.69 25.34
N LEU A 5 -13.27 -2.74 25.41
CA LEU A 5 -12.62 -3.31 24.23
C LEU A 5 -13.65 -3.68 23.15
N SER A 6 -14.76 -4.28 23.56
CA SER A 6 -15.84 -4.66 22.65
C SER A 6 -16.46 -3.44 21.96
N ASP A 7 -16.58 -2.30 22.65
CA ASP A 7 -17.10 -1.07 22.06
C ASP A 7 -16.11 -0.45 21.07
N ALA A 8 -14.82 -0.48 21.38
CA ALA A 8 -13.78 -0.05 20.46
C ALA A 8 -13.75 -0.91 19.17
N VAL A 9 -13.86 -2.24 19.30
CA VAL A 9 -13.91 -3.16 18.15
C VAL A 9 -15.17 -2.93 17.30
N ARG A 10 -16.33 -2.75 17.94
CA ARG A 10 -17.59 -2.45 17.22
C ARG A 10 -17.48 -1.15 16.42
N LEU A 11 -16.97 -0.08 17.03
CA LEU A 11 -16.77 1.20 16.35
C LEU A 11 -15.79 1.10 15.18
N LEU A 12 -14.69 0.35 15.35
CA LEU A 12 -13.70 0.09 14.31
C LEU A 12 -14.34 -0.58 13.08
N LEU A 13 -15.08 -1.67 13.31
CA LEU A 13 -15.71 -2.45 12.25
C LEU A 13 -16.83 -1.67 11.54
N THR A 14 -17.65 -0.91 12.28
CA THR A 14 -18.66 -0.04 11.67
C THR A 14 -18.02 0.99 10.75
N ARG A 15 -16.88 1.56 11.14
CA ARG A 15 -16.13 2.51 10.31
C ARG A 15 -15.58 1.86 9.05
N VAL A 16 -14.94 0.69 9.15
CA VAL A 16 -14.45 -0.07 7.98
C VAL A 16 -15.58 -0.39 7.00
N ALA A 17 -16.73 -0.85 7.51
CA ALA A 17 -17.86 -1.22 6.66
C ALA A 17 -18.42 -0.04 5.87
N ARG A 18 -18.44 1.16 6.48
CA ARG A 18 -18.93 2.41 5.89
C ARG A 18 -17.92 3.04 4.92
N GLU A 19 -16.65 3.13 5.31
CA GLU A 19 -15.62 3.85 4.56
C GLU A 19 -14.91 2.95 3.53
N LYS A 20 -15.10 1.63 3.59
CA LYS A 20 -14.41 0.62 2.75
C LYS A 20 -12.88 0.73 2.82
N ALA A 21 -12.38 1.30 3.91
CA ALA A 21 -10.98 1.55 4.17
C ALA A 21 -10.66 1.18 5.63
N LEU A 22 -9.41 0.82 5.88
CA LEU A 22 -8.94 0.60 7.23
C LEU A 22 -8.82 1.94 7.96
N PRO A 23 -9.28 2.05 9.22
CA PRO A 23 -9.34 3.29 9.98
C PRO A 23 -8.00 3.62 10.64
N PHE A 24 -6.92 3.41 9.91
CA PHE A 24 -5.56 3.77 10.30
C PHE A 24 -5.05 4.79 9.28
N ALA A 25 -4.51 5.90 9.75
CA ALA A 25 -3.81 6.87 8.91
C ALA A 25 -2.56 6.19 8.27
N PRO A 26 -2.00 6.78 7.20
CA PRO A 26 -1.49 6.08 6.02
C PRO A 26 -0.63 4.86 6.34
N LEU A 27 -0.88 3.78 5.60
CA LEU A 27 -0.09 2.54 5.60
C LEU A 27 1.40 2.89 5.64
N ILE A 28 2.02 2.75 6.81
CA ILE A 28 3.45 2.97 6.96
C ILE A 28 4.13 1.91 6.09
N PRO A 29 4.90 2.30 5.06
CA PRO A 29 5.53 1.33 4.18
C PRO A 29 6.37 0.35 5.00
N ASN A 30 6.32 -0.93 4.64
CA ASN A 30 7.15 -1.94 5.29
C ASN A 30 8.62 -1.77 4.85
N THR A 31 9.53 -2.51 5.48
CA THR A 31 10.97 -2.43 5.19
C THR A 31 11.29 -2.64 3.71
N VAL A 32 10.68 -3.65 3.06
CA VAL A 32 10.89 -3.95 1.65
C VAL A 32 10.42 -2.79 0.76
N THR A 33 9.25 -2.22 1.03
CA THR A 33 8.74 -1.06 0.29
C THR A 33 9.63 0.17 0.47
N ILE A 34 10.15 0.40 1.68
CA ILE A 34 11.08 1.50 1.94
C ILE A 34 12.36 1.36 1.12
N GLU A 35 12.96 0.16 1.06
CA GLU A 35 14.16 -0.07 0.27
C GLU A 35 13.88 0.11 -1.23
N ALA A 36 12.78 -0.45 -1.75
CA ALA A 36 12.37 -0.24 -3.14
C ALA A 36 12.19 1.25 -3.49
N MET A 37 11.60 2.04 -2.58
CA MET A 37 11.48 3.49 -2.75
C MET A 37 12.83 4.22 -2.73
N LYS A 38 13.82 3.72 -1.96
CA LYS A 38 15.18 4.30 -1.94
C LYS A 38 15.90 4.03 -3.25
N GLU A 39 15.87 2.79 -3.75
CA GLU A 39 16.46 2.44 -5.05
C GLU A 39 15.82 3.24 -6.19
N ALA A 40 14.48 3.36 -6.18
CA ALA A 40 13.75 4.22 -7.11
C ALA A 40 14.25 5.67 -7.10
N ARG A 41 14.51 6.25 -5.92
CA ARG A 41 15.04 7.62 -5.78
C ARG A 41 16.49 7.77 -6.23
N LYS A 42 17.30 6.72 -6.14
CA LYS A 42 18.67 6.71 -6.66
C LYS A 42 18.70 6.68 -8.19
N GLY A 43 17.57 6.39 -8.83
CA GLY A 43 17.45 6.27 -10.28
C GLY A 43 17.73 4.87 -10.80
N ASP A 44 17.79 3.87 -9.93
CA ASP A 44 18.03 2.47 -10.28
C ASP A 44 16.70 1.78 -10.65
N MET A 45 16.06 2.28 -11.71
CA MET A 45 14.83 1.72 -12.26
C MET A 45 14.95 1.55 -13.77
N SER A 46 14.38 0.46 -14.27
CA SER A 46 14.20 0.24 -15.71
C SER A 46 13.35 1.37 -16.30
N ARG A 47 13.80 1.91 -17.44
CA ARG A 47 13.07 2.90 -18.22
C ARG A 47 12.57 2.25 -19.50
N PHE A 48 11.39 2.64 -19.93
CA PHE A 48 10.75 2.12 -21.13
C PHE A 48 10.26 3.28 -21.99
N ASP A 49 10.34 3.12 -23.31
CA ASP A 49 9.97 4.16 -24.28
C ASP A 49 8.46 4.15 -24.60
N SER A 50 7.73 3.10 -24.21
CA SER A 50 6.28 2.99 -24.40
C SER A 50 5.61 2.15 -23.31
N VAL A 51 4.29 2.31 -23.17
CA VAL A 51 3.47 1.49 -22.27
C VAL A 51 3.49 0.02 -22.70
N ASP A 52 3.47 -0.25 -24.01
CA ASP A 52 3.51 -1.63 -24.54
C ASP A 52 4.82 -2.34 -24.12
N ALA A 53 5.97 -1.65 -24.25
CA ALA A 53 7.27 -2.20 -23.84
C ALA A 53 7.35 -2.49 -22.33
N LEU A 54 6.75 -1.63 -21.49
CA LEU A 54 6.63 -1.88 -20.05
C LEU A 54 5.78 -3.13 -19.76
N MET A 55 4.64 -3.26 -20.44
CA MET A 55 3.69 -4.35 -20.21
C MET A 55 4.24 -5.70 -20.70
N ASP A 56 5.02 -5.70 -21.77
CA ASP A 56 5.70 -6.91 -22.27
C ASP A 56 6.74 -7.42 -21.25
N GLU A 57 7.56 -6.53 -20.68
CA GLU A 57 8.55 -6.89 -19.65
C GLU A 57 7.88 -7.38 -18.35
N LEU A 58 6.83 -6.71 -17.87
CA LEU A 58 6.11 -7.11 -16.66
C LEU A 58 5.48 -8.50 -16.77
N ARG A 59 4.97 -8.84 -17.97
CA ARG A 59 4.37 -10.16 -18.24
C ARG A 59 5.40 -11.26 -18.48
N ALA A 60 6.61 -10.90 -18.89
CA ALA A 60 7.70 -11.87 -19.10
C ALA A 60 8.25 -12.44 -17.79
N GLN A 61 7.91 -11.85 -16.64
CA GLN A 61 8.37 -12.26 -15.31
C GLN A 61 7.32 -13.07 -14.51
N ASP A 62 6.13 -13.35 -15.09
CA ASP A 62 5.16 -14.36 -14.59
C ASP A 62 5.49 -15.77 -15.14
#